data_AF-A0A7D9GYL0-F1
#
_entry.id   AF-A0A7D9GYL0-F1
#
_cell.length_a   1.000
_cell.length_b   1.000
_cell.length_c   1.000
_cell.angle_alpha   90.00
_cell.angle_beta   90.00
_cell.angle_gamma   90.00
#
_symmetry.space_group_name_H-M   'P 1'
#
loop_
_entity.id
_entity.type
_entity.pdbx_description
1 polymer ?
#
loop_
_entity_poly.entity_id
_entity_poly.type
_entity_poly.pdbx_seq_one_letter_code
_entity_poly.pdbx_strand_id
1 'polypeptide(L)' 'MGKVHGSLARAGKVKSQTPKVEKTEKPKKPKGRAYKDFYTPEDLSMSQLLQTERER' A
#
# COMPACT_ATOMS: atom_id res chain seq x y z
N MET A 1 -27.58 -27.64 -16.35
CA MET A 1 -27.79 -27.01 -15.02
C MET A 1 -26.71 -27.52 -14.08
N GLY A 2 -25.52 -26.92 -14.15
CA GLY A 2 -24.36 -27.35 -13.37
C GLY A 2 -24.48 -26.94 -11.90
N LYS A 3 -24.05 -27.80 -11.00
CA LYS A 3 -24.08 -27.59 -9.54
C LYS A 3 -23.15 -26.43 -9.18
N VAL A 4 -23.70 -25.24 -8.96
CA VAL A 4 -22.94 -24.05 -8.55
C VAL A 4 -22.54 -24.23 -7.08
N HIS A 5 -21.27 -24.51 -6.82
CA HIS A 5 -20.75 -24.64 -5.46
C HIS A 5 -20.33 -23.26 -4.97
N GLY A 6 -21.12 -22.71 -4.05
CA GLY A 6 -20.90 -21.41 -3.44
C GLY A 6 -22.22 -20.72 -3.16
N SER A 7 -22.57 -20.59 -1.88
CA SER A 7 -23.74 -19.82 -1.45
C SER A 7 -23.44 -18.32 -1.56
N LEU A 8 -24.24 -17.58 -2.32
CA LEU A 8 -24.16 -16.11 -2.41
C LEU A 8 -24.28 -15.41 -1.04
N ALA A 9 -24.89 -16.08 -0.05
CA ALA A 9 -25.07 -15.59 1.31
C ALA A 9 -23.76 -15.15 2.02
N ARG A 10 -22.59 -15.59 1.55
CA ARG A 10 -21.29 -15.23 2.14
C ARG A 10 -20.54 -14.14 1.38
N ALA A 11 -21.10 -13.64 0.26
CA ALA A 11 -20.47 -12.58 -0.51
C ALA A 11 -20.38 -11.29 0.32
N GLY A 12 -19.20 -10.65 0.33
CA GLY A 12 -19.00 -9.35 0.97
C GLY A 12 -18.87 -9.36 2.51
N LYS A 13 -19.04 -10.51 3.19
CA LYS A 13 -18.96 -10.64 4.67
C LYS A 13 -17.78 -9.91 5.29
N VAL A 14 -16.60 -10.06 4.70
CA VAL A 14 -15.36 -9.50 5.27
C VAL A 14 -15.34 -7.97 5.14
N LYS A 15 -15.77 -7.42 4.01
CA LYS A 15 -15.77 -5.97 3.76
C LYS A 15 -16.81 -5.23 4.61
N SER A 16 -17.93 -5.87 4.92
CA SER A 16 -18.97 -5.30 5.81
C SER A 16 -18.62 -5.42 7.29
N GLN A 17 -17.86 -6.45 7.69
CA GLN A 17 -17.45 -6.62 9.07
C GLN A 17 -16.32 -5.67 9.49
N THR A 18 -15.46 -5.25 8.55
CA THR A 18 -14.34 -4.36 8.86
C THR A 18 -14.79 -2.91 9.08
N PRO A 19 -14.27 -2.20 10.11
CA PRO A 19 -14.57 -0.79 10.31
C PRO A 19 -14.13 0.03 9.10
N LYS A 20 -15.00 0.95 8.67
CA LYS A 20 -14.73 1.79 7.51
C LYS A 20 -13.78 2.92 7.89
N VAL A 21 -12.51 2.78 7.52
CA VAL A 21 -11.52 3.85 7.69
C VAL A 21 -11.63 4.84 6.53
N GLU A 22 -11.80 6.12 6.85
CA GLU A 22 -11.79 7.21 5.89
C GLU A 22 -10.39 7.42 5.33
N LYS A 23 -10.31 7.87 4.07
CA LYS A 23 -9.01 8.14 3.46
C LYS A 23 -8.50 9.46 4.04
N THR A 24 -7.40 9.41 4.77
CA THR A 24 -6.65 10.62 5.15
C THR A 24 -6.22 11.38 3.90
N GLU A 25 -6.37 12.71 3.92
CA GLU A 25 -5.84 13.57 2.87
C GLU A 25 -4.32 13.48 2.86
N LYS A 26 -3.76 12.96 1.76
CA LYS A 26 -2.32 12.87 1.55
C LYS A 26 -1.92 13.90 0.49
N PRO A 27 -0.76 14.56 0.65
CA PRO A 27 -0.25 15.46 -0.37
C PRO A 27 -0.15 14.71 -1.71
N LYS A 28 -0.49 15.41 -2.79
CA LYS A 28 -0.44 14.83 -4.14
C LYS A 28 1.00 14.49 -4.47
N LYS A 29 1.28 13.20 -4.64
CA LYS A 29 2.57 12.74 -5.16
C LYS A 29 2.76 13.26 -6.59
N PRO A 30 3.96 13.76 -6.95
CA PRO A 30 4.25 14.09 -8.34
C PRO A 30 4.09 12.85 -9.22
N LYS A 31 3.83 13.05 -10.52
CA LYS A 31 3.63 11.95 -11.49
C LYS A 31 4.80 11.89 -12.47
N GLY A 32 5.07 10.71 -13.04
CA GLY A 32 6.07 10.55 -14.11
C GLY A 32 7.50 10.72 -13.63
N ARG A 33 8.32 11.46 -14.39
CA ARG A 33 9.75 11.67 -14.08
C ARG A 33 9.96 12.33 -12.71
N ALA A 34 9.15 13.34 -12.41
CA ALA A 34 9.19 14.02 -11.11
C ALA A 34 8.89 13.09 -9.92
N TYR A 35 8.18 11.97 -10.12
CA TYR A 35 8.03 10.95 -9.06
C TYR A 35 9.31 10.17 -8.81
N LYS A 36 10.02 9.82 -9.88
CA LYS A 36 11.29 9.10 -9.80
C LYS A 36 12.33 9.96 -9.09
N ASP A 37 12.40 11.24 -9.46
CA ASP A 37 13.33 12.20 -8.87
C ASP A 37 12.95 12.58 -7.42
N PHE A 38 11.67 12.50 -7.04
CA PHE A 38 11.20 12.72 -5.66
C PHE A 38 11.53 11.54 -4.73
N TYR A 39 11.50 10.32 -5.24
CA TYR A 39 11.72 9.09 -4.45
C TYR A 39 13.22 8.86 -4.20
N THR A 40 14.05 9.11 -5.22
CA THR A 40 15.50 8.90 -5.14
C THR A 40 16.29 9.67 -4.06
N PRO A 41 15.99 10.93 -3.68
CA PRO A 41 16.80 11.65 -2.70
C PRO A 41 16.71 11.08 -1.27
N GLU A 42 15.54 10.61 -0.83
CA GLU A 42 15.37 10.12 0.55
C GLU A 42 15.83 8.65 0.70
N ASP A 43 15.55 7.78 -0.27
CA ASP A 43 15.93 6.36 -0.22
C ASP A 43 17.45 6.14 -0.20
N LEU A 44 18.22 7.01 -0.87
CA LEU A 44 19.68 6.93 -0.88
C LEU A 44 20.28 7.23 0.50
N SER A 45 19.73 8.20 1.23
CA SER A 45 20.17 8.51 2.60
C SER A 45 19.80 7.40 3.60
N MET A 46 18.62 6.78 3.42
CA MET A 46 18.10 5.78 4.36
C MET A 46 18.73 4.41 4.14
N SER A 47 19.06 4.07 2.90
CA SER A 47 19.86 2.88 2.59
C SER A 47 21.29 2.98 3.14
N GLN A 48 21.92 4.17 3.10
CA GLN A 48 23.23 4.41 3.70
C GLN A 48 23.21 4.29 5.23
N LEU A 49 22.20 4.84 5.90
CA LEU A 49 22.05 4.71 7.36
C LEU A 49 21.81 3.26 7.77
N LEU A 50 20.94 2.52 7.06
CA LEU A 50 20.69 1.10 7.32
C LEU A 50 21.88 0.18 7.04
N GLN A 51 22.81 0.59 6.16
CA GLN A 51 24.08 -0.09 5.97
C GLN A 51 25.01 0.21 7.14
N THR A 52 25.11 1.48 7.54
CA THR A 52 25.94 1.94 8.66
C THR A 52 25.51 1.33 9.99
N GLU A 53 24.21 1.12 10.22
CA GLU A 53 23.68 0.49 11.42
C GLU A 53 23.84 -1.03 11.44
N ARG A 54 23.99 -1.67 10.27
CA ARG A 54 24.29 -3.11 10.18
C ARG A 54 25.76 -3.45 10.38
N GLU A 55 26.63 -2.47 10.19
CA GLU A 55 28.09 -2.61 10.33
C GLU A 55 28.61 -2.18 11.72
N ARG A 56 27.75 -1.66 12.59
CA ARG A 56 28.01 -1.47 14.03
C ARG A 56 27.56 -2.68 14.83
#